data_AF-A0AA47EJP8-F1
#
_entry.id   AF-A0AA47EJP8-F1
#
_cell.length_a   1.000
_cell.length_b   1.000
_cell.length_c   1.000
_cell.angle_alpha   90.00
_cell.angle_beta   90.00
_cell.angle_gamma   90.00
#
_symmetry.space_group_name_H-M   'P 1'
#
loop_
_entity.id
_entity.type
_entity.pdbx_description
1 polymer ?
#
loop_
_entity_poly.entity_id
_entity_poly.type
_entity_poly.pdbx_seq_one_letter_code
_entity_poly.pdbx_strand_id
1 'polypeptide(L)'
;MKTRNNIIIGLAIMGIVLFGLVQFIVIPKNNQKNSQYMVQQRNPITHDINNVLKYRNEYMGNSSNIINLFHKLPLSNIKMSFELFPNKLTAEVNYKDTIANINENKVNKALIYNSTVAFALIDNLQVINYNFTGSAYKVSRLDVEKWYGRDLPGLLKKEEWKNKVQDKLEDNKYVNDCIKAVLMKK
;
A
#
# COMPACT_ATOMS: atom_id res chain seq x y z
N MET A 1 48.56 -4.51 -38.81
CA MET A 1 47.86 -3.32 -38.25
C MET A 1 46.41 -3.19 -38.70
N LYS A 2 46.04 -3.50 -39.97
CA LYS A 2 44.67 -3.42 -40.50
C LYS A 2 43.62 -4.29 -39.77
N THR A 3 43.94 -5.55 -39.46
CA THR A 3 43.03 -6.50 -38.80
C THR A 3 42.64 -6.08 -37.39
N ARG A 4 43.60 -5.62 -36.58
CA ARG A 4 43.34 -5.11 -35.22
C ARG A 4 42.40 -3.91 -35.23
N ASN A 5 42.58 -2.99 -36.20
CA ASN A 5 41.73 -1.81 -36.31
C ASN A 5 40.28 -2.16 -36.70
N ASN A 6 40.11 -3.13 -37.60
CA ASN A 6 38.77 -3.61 -38.00
C ASN A 6 38.04 -4.30 -36.84
N ILE A 7 38.75 -5.04 -35.98
CA ILE A 7 38.18 -5.64 -34.77
C ILE A 7 37.72 -4.55 -33.79
N ILE A 8 38.54 -3.52 -33.57
CA ILE A 8 38.19 -2.39 -32.69
C ILE A 8 36.94 -1.66 -33.22
N ILE A 9 36.88 -1.40 -34.53
CA ILE A 9 35.71 -0.75 -35.16
C ILE A 9 34.47 -1.63 -35.03
N GLY A 10 34.59 -2.94 -35.27
CA GLY A 10 33.48 -3.90 -35.12
C GLY A 10 32.94 -3.94 -33.69
N LEU A 11 33.83 -3.95 -32.69
CA LEU A 11 33.45 -3.89 -31.28
C LEU A 11 32.80 -2.55 -30.91
N ALA A 12 33.29 -1.44 -31.46
CA ALA A 12 32.70 -0.12 -31.24
C ALA A 12 31.27 -0.03 -31.80
N ILE A 13 31.05 -0.53 -33.03
CA ILE A 13 29.71 -0.58 -33.64
C ILE A 13 28.78 -1.46 -32.82
N MET A 14 29.25 -2.65 -32.40
CA MET A 14 28.45 -3.54 -31.57
C MET A 14 28.09 -2.89 -30.22
N GLY A 15 29.04 -2.17 -29.61
CA GLY A 15 28.79 -1.39 -28.40
C GLY A 15 27.72 -0.31 -28.60
N ILE A 16 27.77 0.43 -29.70
CA ILE A 16 26.76 1.46 -30.04
C ILE A 16 25.38 0.82 -30.24
N VAL A 17 25.30 -0.32 -30.93
CA VAL A 17 24.03 -1.04 -31.15
C VAL A 17 23.45 -1.53 -29.81
N LEU A 18 24.27 -2.17 -28.97
CA LEU A 18 23.83 -2.64 -27.65
C LEU A 18 23.39 -1.47 -26.76
N PHE A 19 24.14 -0.36 -26.77
CA PHE A 19 23.77 0.85 -26.04
C PHE A 19 22.43 1.41 -26.52
N GLY A 20 22.21 1.48 -27.84
CA GLY A 20 20.94 1.90 -28.43
C GLY A 20 19.78 1.00 -28.00
N LEU A 21 19.94 -0.32 -28.02
CA LEU A 21 18.92 -1.27 -27.55
C LEU A 21 18.57 -1.03 -26.07
N VAL A 22 19.57 -0.80 -25.22
CA VAL A 22 19.35 -0.51 -23.80
C VAL A 22 18.60 0.80 -23.62
N GLN A 23 19.04 1.88 -24.26
CA GLN A 23 18.46 3.22 -24.10
C GLN A 23 17.04 3.33 -24.65
N PHE A 24 16.77 2.77 -25.83
CA PHE A 24 15.51 3.00 -26.54
C PHE A 24 14.48 1.88 -26.37
N ILE A 25 14.87 0.68 -25.92
CA ILE A 25 13.95 -0.45 -25.76
C ILE A 25 13.87 -0.91 -24.31
N VAL A 26 15.01 -1.25 -23.69
CA VAL A 26 15.03 -1.87 -22.35
C VAL A 26 14.60 -0.88 -21.26
N ILE A 27 15.22 0.30 -21.21
CA ILE A 27 14.92 1.32 -20.19
C ILE A 27 13.45 1.78 -20.27
N PRO A 28 12.90 2.16 -21.44
CA PRO A 28 11.51 2.60 -21.54
C PRO A 28 10.51 1.50 -21.14
N LYS A 29 10.74 0.26 -21.58
CA LYS A 29 9.87 -0.87 -21.23
C LYS A 29 9.90 -1.17 -19.73
N ASN A 30 11.07 -1.09 -19.09
CA ASN A 30 11.18 -1.26 -17.64
C ASN A 30 10.48 -0.13 -16.88
N ASN A 31 10.64 1.11 -17.33
CA ASN A 31 9.97 2.28 -16.73
C ASN A 31 8.45 2.15 -16.79
N GLN A 32 7.90 1.74 -17.94
CA GLN A 32 6.46 1.50 -18.09
C GLN A 32 5.94 0.43 -17.12
N LYS A 33 6.65 -0.71 -17.02
CA LYS A 33 6.30 -1.77 -16.06
C LYS A 33 6.34 -1.27 -14.63
N ASN A 34 7.36 -0.50 -14.26
CA ASN A 34 7.50 0.08 -12.93
C ASN A 34 6.35 1.07 -12.63
N SER A 35 6.00 1.95 -13.58
CA SER A 35 4.87 2.86 -13.42
C SER A 35 3.55 2.12 -13.26
N GLN A 36 3.30 1.07 -14.05
CA GLN A 36 2.11 0.23 -13.93
C GLN A 36 2.06 -0.46 -12.56
N TYR A 37 3.17 -1.02 -12.10
CA TYR A 37 3.28 -1.62 -10.78
C TYR A 37 2.96 -0.60 -9.68
N MET A 38 3.51 0.61 -9.76
CA MET A 38 3.22 1.68 -8.78
C MET A 38 1.74 2.07 -8.76
N VAL A 39 1.04 2.03 -9.90
CA VAL A 39 -0.40 2.28 -9.94
C VAL A 39 -1.17 1.14 -9.28
N GLN A 40 -0.76 -0.12 -9.51
CA GLN A 40 -1.38 -1.28 -8.87
C GLN A 40 -1.21 -1.24 -7.34
N GLN A 41 -0.05 -0.82 -6.83
CA GLN A 41 0.18 -0.63 -5.39
C GLN A 41 -0.70 0.46 -4.76
N ARG A 42 -1.43 1.27 -5.54
CA ARG A 42 -2.39 2.26 -4.99
C ARG A 42 -3.80 1.72 -4.85
N ASN A 43 -4.07 0.52 -5.38
CA ASN A 43 -5.38 -0.11 -5.37
C ASN A 43 -5.38 -1.30 -4.40
N PRO A 44 -6.31 -1.36 -3.43
CA PRO A 44 -6.41 -2.49 -2.50
C PRO A 44 -6.50 -3.86 -3.16
N ILE A 45 -7.17 -3.96 -4.32
CA ILE A 45 -7.42 -5.23 -5.03
C ILE A 45 -6.15 -5.77 -5.69
N THR A 46 -5.20 -4.90 -6.04
CA THR A 46 -3.96 -5.30 -6.76
C THR A 46 -2.67 -5.00 -6.00
N HIS A 47 -2.75 -4.42 -4.80
CA HIS A 47 -1.60 -4.16 -3.95
C HIS A 47 -0.87 -5.46 -3.56
N ASP A 48 0.46 -5.45 -3.56
CA ASP A 48 1.27 -6.60 -3.14
C ASP A 48 1.60 -6.49 -1.65
N ILE A 49 0.96 -7.32 -0.84
CA ILE A 49 1.15 -7.34 0.61
C ILE A 49 2.61 -7.62 1.01
N ASN A 50 3.39 -8.34 0.20
CA ASN A 50 4.79 -8.68 0.53
C ASN A 50 5.67 -7.43 0.66
N ASN A 51 5.36 -6.37 -0.09
CA ASN A 51 6.11 -5.12 -0.08
C ASN A 51 6.04 -4.39 1.28
N VAL A 52 5.04 -4.70 2.11
CA VAL A 52 4.82 -4.04 3.40
C VAL A 52 5.11 -4.91 4.62
N LEU A 53 5.36 -6.22 4.45
CA LEU A 53 5.64 -7.13 5.58
C LEU A 53 6.88 -6.72 6.39
N LYS A 54 7.86 -6.07 5.74
CA LYS A 54 9.07 -5.52 6.38
C LYS A 54 8.80 -4.45 7.43
N TYR A 55 7.60 -3.86 7.46
CA TYR A 55 7.21 -2.85 8.45
C TYR A 55 6.63 -3.45 9.73
N ARG A 56 6.64 -4.80 9.89
CA ARG A 56 6.25 -5.44 11.14
C ARG A 56 7.01 -4.84 12.32
N ASN A 57 6.29 -4.46 13.37
CA ASN A 57 6.89 -3.90 14.57
C ASN A 57 5.97 -4.10 15.78
N GLU A 58 6.54 -4.34 16.96
CA GLU A 58 5.75 -4.55 18.18
C GLU A 58 5.09 -3.23 18.65
N TYR A 59 5.79 -2.10 18.44
CA TYR A 59 5.42 -0.80 19.00
C TYR A 59 5.00 0.23 17.94
N MET A 60 3.80 0.78 18.10
CA MET A 60 3.24 1.82 17.22
C MET A 60 3.93 3.17 17.34
N GLY A 61 4.68 3.41 18.42
CA GLY A 61 5.43 4.65 18.65
C GLY A 61 6.61 4.88 17.70
N ASN A 62 6.99 3.88 16.88
CA ASN A 62 7.98 4.05 15.82
C ASN A 62 7.37 4.84 14.65
N SER A 63 7.45 6.17 14.75
CA SER A 63 6.84 7.09 13.80
C SER A 63 7.36 6.90 12.38
N SER A 64 8.67 6.77 12.19
CA SER A 64 9.25 6.54 10.88
C SER A 64 8.74 5.25 10.24
N ASN A 65 8.58 4.18 11.02
CA ASN A 65 8.10 2.89 10.51
C ASN A 65 6.63 2.97 10.06
N ILE A 66 5.74 3.47 10.91
CA ILE A 66 4.30 3.52 10.58
C ILE A 66 4.01 4.52 9.44
N ILE A 67 4.68 5.67 9.42
CA ILE A 67 4.55 6.65 8.32
C ILE A 67 4.99 5.99 6.99
N ASN A 68 6.13 5.30 6.99
CA ASN A 68 6.61 4.61 5.79
C ASN A 68 5.68 3.47 5.35
N LEU A 69 5.08 2.74 6.29
CA LEU A 69 4.06 1.73 6.00
C LEU A 69 2.89 2.36 5.23
N PHE A 70 2.27 3.42 5.76
CA PHE A 70 1.13 4.05 5.09
C PHE A 70 1.48 4.68 3.73
N HIS A 71 2.71 5.17 3.54
CA HIS A 71 3.19 5.61 2.23
C HIS A 71 3.40 4.48 1.21
N LYS A 72 3.33 3.21 1.63
CA LYS A 72 3.32 2.05 0.74
C LYS A 72 1.95 1.43 0.56
N LEU A 73 0.98 1.76 1.41
CA LEU A 73 -0.38 1.25 1.34
C LEU A 73 -1.23 1.96 0.27
N PRO A 74 -2.40 1.39 -0.09
CA PRO A 74 -3.41 2.07 -0.88
C PRO A 74 -3.72 3.50 -0.38
N LEU A 75 -4.05 4.40 -1.32
CA LEU A 75 -4.17 5.86 -1.12
C LEU A 75 -2.87 6.62 -0.83
N SER A 76 -1.69 5.98 -0.94
CA SER A 76 -0.38 6.65 -0.79
C SER A 76 -0.12 7.81 -1.75
N ASN A 77 -0.89 7.93 -2.83
CA ASN A 77 -0.83 9.06 -3.77
C ASN A 77 -1.57 10.31 -3.27
N ILE A 78 -2.37 10.20 -2.21
CA ILE A 78 -3.05 11.33 -1.58
C ILE A 78 -2.11 11.93 -0.54
N LYS A 79 -1.95 13.26 -0.57
CA LYS A 79 -1.13 13.95 0.43
C LYS A 79 -1.72 13.71 1.82
N MET A 80 -0.90 13.28 2.76
CA MET A 80 -1.32 12.96 4.13
C MET A 80 -0.28 13.43 5.15
N SER A 81 -0.75 13.69 6.38
CA SER A 81 0.11 13.94 7.55
C SER A 81 -0.27 12.99 8.69
N PHE A 82 0.67 12.71 9.59
CA PHE A 82 0.49 11.75 10.67
C PHE A 82 0.67 12.39 12.03
N GLU A 83 -0.12 11.90 12.99
CA GLU A 83 0.08 12.16 14.41
C GLU A 83 -0.07 10.85 15.17
N LEU A 84 0.78 10.61 16.16
CA LEU A 84 0.76 9.37 16.93
C LEU A 84 0.54 9.71 18.40
N PHE A 85 -0.31 8.93 19.04
CA PHE A 85 -0.59 9.02 20.46
C PHE A 85 -0.22 7.69 21.13
N PRO A 86 1.07 7.43 21.42
CA PRO A 86 1.53 6.16 21.99
C PRO A 86 0.85 5.80 23.31
N ASN A 87 0.60 6.78 24.18
CA ASN A 87 -0.10 6.57 25.45
C ASN A 87 -1.56 6.07 25.27
N LYS A 88 -2.15 6.34 24.10
CA LYS A 88 -3.50 5.89 23.72
C LYS A 88 -3.46 4.77 22.68
N LEU A 89 -2.28 4.31 22.29
CA LEU A 89 -2.07 3.32 21.22
C LEU A 89 -2.83 3.66 19.93
N THR A 90 -2.84 4.94 19.57
CA THR A 90 -3.67 5.49 18.49
C THR A 90 -2.82 6.19 17.44
N ALA A 91 -3.10 5.93 16.16
CA ALA A 91 -2.52 6.65 15.03
C ALA A 91 -3.58 7.52 14.33
N GLU A 92 -3.20 8.72 13.91
CA GLU A 92 -4.04 9.58 13.09
C GLU A 92 -3.42 9.77 11.70
N VAL A 93 -4.25 9.58 10.68
CA VAL A 93 -3.88 9.71 9.28
C VAL A 93 -4.75 10.78 8.67
N ASN A 94 -4.15 11.92 8.37
CA ASN A 94 -4.83 13.14 7.93
C ASN A 94 -4.66 13.34 6.43
N TYR A 95 -5.58 12.83 5.63
CA TYR A 95 -5.63 13.04 4.19
C TYR A 95 -6.06 14.47 3.86
N LYS A 96 -5.31 15.12 2.96
CA LYS A 96 -5.52 16.52 2.54
C LYS A 96 -6.45 16.62 1.32
N ASP A 97 -7.49 15.79 1.29
CA ASP A 97 -8.49 15.76 0.22
C ASP A 97 -9.84 15.29 0.78
N THR A 98 -10.91 15.49 0.02
CA THR A 98 -12.26 15.02 0.37
C THR A 98 -12.48 13.61 -0.15
N ILE A 99 -13.39 12.86 0.50
CA ILE A 99 -13.78 11.52 0.05
C ILE A 99 -14.42 11.57 -1.34
N ALA A 100 -15.22 12.61 -1.61
CA ALA A 100 -15.90 12.80 -2.89
C ALA A 100 -14.89 12.92 -4.05
N ASN A 101 -13.81 13.69 -3.87
CA ASN A 101 -12.76 13.85 -4.88
C ASN A 101 -11.98 12.55 -5.14
N ILE A 102 -11.75 11.74 -4.11
CA ILE A 102 -10.99 10.48 -4.25
C ILE A 102 -11.85 9.36 -4.88
N ASN A 103 -13.16 9.40 -4.65
CA ASN A 103 -14.16 8.33 -4.79
C ASN A 103 -14.39 7.54 -3.48
N GLU A 104 -15.64 7.54 -3.01
CA GLU A 104 -16.06 6.90 -1.76
C GLU A 104 -15.79 5.40 -1.75
N ASN A 105 -16.16 4.67 -2.82
CA ASN A 105 -15.91 3.21 -2.89
C ASN A 105 -14.41 2.89 -2.82
N LYS A 106 -13.56 3.71 -3.44
CA LYS A 106 -12.11 3.56 -3.38
C LYS A 106 -11.57 3.81 -1.97
N VAL A 107 -12.05 4.86 -1.30
CA VAL A 107 -11.69 5.16 0.10
C VAL A 107 -12.10 4.00 1.00
N ASN A 108 -13.34 3.57 0.90
CA ASN A 108 -13.94 2.47 1.64
C ASN A 108 -13.10 1.18 1.59
N LYS A 109 -12.75 0.72 0.39
CA LYS A 109 -11.89 -0.46 0.21
C LYS A 109 -10.49 -0.25 0.80
N ALA A 110 -9.93 0.94 0.63
CA ALA A 110 -8.60 1.25 1.14
C ALA A 110 -8.55 1.35 2.68
N LEU A 111 -9.57 1.91 3.33
CA LEU A 111 -9.60 1.99 4.79
C LEU A 111 -9.69 0.61 5.43
N ILE A 112 -10.51 -0.30 4.87
CA ILE A 112 -10.55 -1.71 5.31
C ILE A 112 -9.18 -2.36 5.14
N TYR A 113 -8.60 -2.28 3.94
CA TYR A 113 -7.30 -2.87 3.62
C TYR A 113 -6.20 -2.34 4.55
N ASN A 114 -6.06 -1.01 4.62
CA ASN A 114 -4.99 -0.35 5.35
C ASN A 114 -5.09 -0.60 6.85
N SER A 115 -6.30 -0.57 7.41
CA SER A 115 -6.52 -0.87 8.83
C SER A 115 -6.12 -2.31 9.13
N THR A 116 -6.56 -3.26 8.30
CA THR A 116 -6.25 -4.69 8.49
C THR A 116 -4.75 -4.92 8.44
N VAL A 117 -4.04 -4.34 7.46
CA VAL A 117 -2.57 -4.44 7.39
C VAL A 117 -1.90 -3.80 8.61
N ALA A 118 -2.28 -2.58 8.96
CA ALA A 118 -1.66 -1.85 10.07
C ALA A 118 -1.83 -2.59 11.40
N PHE A 119 -3.03 -3.10 11.70
CA PHE A 119 -3.27 -3.90 12.90
C PHE A 119 -2.62 -5.29 12.84
N ALA A 120 -2.41 -5.88 11.66
CA ALA A 120 -1.72 -7.17 11.57
C ALA A 120 -0.17 -7.05 11.69
N LEU A 121 0.38 -5.89 11.35
CA LEU A 121 1.83 -5.63 11.37
C LEU A 121 2.31 -4.91 12.64
N ILE A 122 1.47 -4.10 13.29
CA ILE A 122 1.88 -3.25 14.41
C ILE A 122 1.23 -3.72 15.71
N ASP A 123 1.92 -4.54 16.49
CA ASP A 123 1.29 -5.41 17.51
C ASP A 123 0.51 -4.66 18.60
N ASN A 124 0.94 -3.47 19.04
CA ASN A 124 0.23 -2.72 20.08
C ASN A 124 -0.72 -1.62 19.56
N LEU A 125 -0.84 -1.39 18.24
CA LEU A 125 -1.73 -0.36 17.67
C LEU A 125 -3.22 -0.69 17.86
N GLN A 126 -3.96 0.10 18.64
CA GLN A 126 -5.36 -0.21 18.96
C GLN A 126 -6.39 0.57 18.15
N VAL A 127 -6.06 1.79 17.72
CA VAL A 127 -7.01 2.67 17.01
C VAL A 127 -6.33 3.40 15.88
N ILE A 128 -7.03 3.55 14.76
CA ILE A 128 -6.65 4.44 13.66
C ILE A 128 -7.77 5.45 13.44
N ASN A 129 -7.43 6.73 13.48
CA ASN A 129 -8.32 7.82 13.10
C ASN A 129 -7.97 8.28 11.70
N TYR A 130 -8.90 8.13 10.77
CA TYR A 130 -8.78 8.64 9.41
C TYR A 130 -9.49 9.96 9.31
N ASN A 131 -8.75 11.03 9.05
CA ASN A 131 -9.30 12.36 8.89
C ASN A 131 -9.14 12.77 7.42
N PHE A 132 -10.27 13.03 6.76
CA PHE A 132 -10.35 13.63 5.43
C PHE A 132 -10.86 15.06 5.58
N THR A 133 -10.73 15.86 4.52
CA THR A 133 -11.36 17.19 4.49
C THR A 133 -12.88 17.02 4.58
N GLY A 134 -13.47 17.42 5.71
CA GLY A 134 -14.93 17.39 5.95
C GLY A 134 -15.51 16.04 6.40
N SER A 135 -14.70 15.01 6.67
CA SER A 135 -15.18 13.71 7.16
C SER A 135 -14.11 12.99 7.96
N ALA A 136 -14.50 12.27 9.01
CA ALA A 136 -13.58 11.49 9.82
C ALA A 136 -14.16 10.13 10.18
N TYR A 137 -13.27 9.14 10.29
CA TYR A 137 -13.60 7.78 10.72
C TYR A 137 -12.66 7.32 11.82
N LYS A 138 -13.19 6.48 12.70
CA LYS A 138 -12.44 5.71 13.68
C LYS A 138 -12.52 4.24 13.30
N VAL A 139 -11.40 3.55 13.32
CA VAL A 139 -11.33 2.10 13.22
C VAL A 139 -10.61 1.58 14.46
N SER A 140 -11.18 0.58 15.12
CA SER A 140 -10.54 -0.09 16.25
C SER A 140 -10.03 -1.47 15.83
N ARG A 141 -8.91 -1.90 16.43
CA ARG A 141 -8.40 -3.27 16.24
C ARG A 141 -9.46 -4.30 16.60
N LEU A 142 -10.16 -4.08 17.72
CA LEU A 142 -11.18 -5.01 18.22
C LEU A 142 -12.28 -5.28 17.19
N ASP A 143 -12.73 -4.26 16.46
CA ASP A 143 -13.79 -4.43 15.46
C ASP A 143 -13.27 -5.18 14.22
N VAL A 144 -12.03 -4.91 13.81
CA VAL A 144 -11.37 -5.64 12.71
C VAL A 144 -11.11 -7.10 13.11
N GLU A 145 -10.69 -7.37 14.34
CA GLU A 145 -10.52 -8.71 14.90
C GLU A 145 -11.84 -9.48 14.95
N LYS A 146 -12.93 -8.84 15.38
CA LYS A 146 -14.27 -9.45 15.36
C LYS A 146 -14.71 -9.82 13.95
N TRP A 147 -14.39 -8.98 12.97
CA TRP A 147 -14.74 -9.23 11.57
C TRP A 147 -13.97 -10.42 10.97
N TYR A 148 -12.68 -10.56 11.25
CA TYR A 148 -11.82 -11.58 10.63
C TYR A 148 -11.53 -12.83 11.48
N GLY A 149 -11.87 -12.85 12.77
CA GLY A 149 -11.66 -14.01 13.65
C GLY A 149 -10.42 -13.95 14.56
N ARG A 150 -10.13 -12.78 15.14
CA ARG A 150 -9.08 -12.44 16.13
C ARG A 150 -7.61 -12.57 15.69
N ASP A 151 -7.24 -13.54 14.85
CA ASP A 151 -5.85 -13.67 14.39
C ASP A 151 -5.58 -12.79 13.15
N LEU A 152 -5.28 -11.50 13.38
CA LEU A 152 -4.89 -10.59 12.29
C LEU A 152 -3.51 -10.91 11.69
N PRO A 153 -2.46 -11.22 12.47
CA PRO A 153 -1.16 -11.59 11.91
C PRO A 153 -1.23 -12.80 10.98
N GLY A 154 -2.09 -13.79 11.28
CA GLY A 154 -2.32 -14.96 10.44
C GLY A 154 -2.86 -14.64 9.04
N LEU A 155 -3.59 -13.52 8.88
CA LEU A 155 -4.10 -13.06 7.58
C LEU A 155 -2.99 -12.64 6.62
N LEU A 156 -1.79 -12.29 7.11
CA LEU A 156 -0.70 -11.79 6.27
C LEU A 156 -0.01 -12.88 5.46
N LYS A 157 -0.38 -14.16 5.64
CA LYS A 157 0.03 -15.24 4.74
C LYS A 157 -0.58 -14.99 3.36
N LYS A 158 0.22 -15.09 2.30
CA LYS A 158 -0.17 -14.67 0.93
C LYS A 158 -1.55 -15.18 0.48
N GLU A 159 -1.84 -16.47 0.69
CA GLU A 159 -3.11 -17.07 0.29
C GLU A 159 -4.28 -16.63 1.19
N GLU A 160 -4.06 -16.56 2.50
CA GLU A 160 -5.05 -16.06 3.46
C GLU A 160 -5.41 -14.60 3.18
N TRP A 161 -4.40 -13.76 2.95
CA TRP A 161 -4.57 -12.35 2.60
C TRP A 161 -5.42 -12.20 1.36
N LYS A 162 -5.06 -12.96 0.32
CA LYS A 162 -5.75 -12.92 -0.96
C LYS A 162 -7.22 -13.32 -0.80
N ASN A 163 -7.47 -14.49 -0.22
CA ASN A 163 -8.81 -15.09 -0.18
C ASN A 163 -9.75 -14.42 0.83
N LYS A 164 -9.24 -13.97 1.98
CA LYS A 164 -10.04 -13.43 3.08
C LYS A 164 -10.15 -11.91 3.08
N VAL A 165 -9.15 -11.21 2.56
CA VAL A 165 -9.13 -9.74 2.57
C VAL A 165 -9.24 -9.21 1.14
N GLN A 166 -8.23 -9.45 0.29
CA GLN A 166 -8.08 -8.76 -0.98
C GLN A 166 -9.20 -9.05 -1.98
N ASP A 167 -9.47 -10.32 -2.27
CA ASP A 167 -10.49 -10.73 -3.26
C ASP A 167 -11.90 -10.34 -2.77
N LYS A 168 -12.13 -10.33 -1.45
CA LYS A 168 -13.41 -9.90 -0.86
C LYS A 168 -13.72 -8.43 -1.09
N LEU A 169 -12.71 -7.57 -1.30
CA LEU A 169 -12.91 -6.16 -1.60
C LEU A 169 -13.48 -5.92 -3.01
N GLU A 170 -13.55 -6.92 -3.87
CA GLU A 170 -14.27 -6.82 -5.15
C GLU A 170 -15.79 -6.78 -4.95
N ASP A 171 -16.30 -7.47 -3.93
CA ASP A 171 -17.72 -7.50 -3.58
C ASP A 171 -18.14 -6.24 -2.80
N ASN A 172 -18.92 -5.38 -3.44
CA ASN A 172 -19.41 -4.14 -2.81
C ASN A 172 -20.33 -4.42 -1.61
N LYS A 173 -21.05 -5.55 -1.56
CA LYS A 173 -21.87 -5.91 -0.40
C LYS A 173 -20.98 -6.19 0.80
N TYR A 174 -19.95 -7.02 0.60
CA TYR A 174 -18.92 -7.28 1.62
C TYR A 174 -18.29 -5.98 2.14
N VAL A 175 -17.88 -5.08 1.24
CA VAL A 175 -17.30 -3.78 1.61
C VAL A 175 -18.26 -2.95 2.46
N ASN A 176 -19.53 -2.86 2.06
CA ASN A 176 -20.53 -2.09 2.79
C ASN A 176 -20.83 -2.68 4.17
N ASP A 177 -20.94 -4.00 4.29
CA ASP A 177 -21.19 -4.68 5.56
C ASP A 177 -19.98 -4.54 6.50
N CYS A 178 -18.76 -4.69 5.96
CA CYS A 178 -17.52 -4.49 6.70
C CYS A 178 -17.42 -3.06 7.24
N ILE A 179 -17.72 -2.05 6.43
CA ILE A 179 -17.68 -0.64 6.86
C ILE A 179 -18.65 -0.35 7.98
N LYS A 180 -19.88 -0.84 7.89
CA LYS A 180 -20.86 -0.69 8.97
C LYS A 180 -20.38 -1.32 10.28
N ALA A 181 -19.62 -2.42 10.18
CA ALA A 181 -19.08 -3.12 11.34
C ALA A 181 -17.82 -2.46 11.92
N VAL A 182 -16.90 -1.96 11.08
CA VAL A 182 -15.54 -1.57 11.51
C VAL A 182 -15.24 -0.07 11.44
N LEU A 183 -15.94 0.70 10.60
CA LEU A 183 -15.71 2.14 10.43
C LEU A 183 -16.79 2.93 11.17
N MET A 184 -16.42 3.54 12.29
CA MET A 184 -17.28 4.44 13.03
C MET A 184 -17.07 5.87 12.52
N LYS A 185 -18.10 6.46 11.91
CA LYS A 185 -18.06 7.87 11.53
C LYS A 185 -18.00 8.73 12.79
N LYS A 186 -17.08 9.71 12.80
CA LYS A 186 -16.93 10.68 13.88
C LYS A 186 -17.69 11.96 13.58
#